data_AF-A0A392RTZ4-F1
#
_entry.id   AF-A0A392RTZ4-F1
#
_cell.length_a   1.000
_cell.length_b   1.000
_cell.length_c   1.000
_cell.angle_alpha   90.00
_cell.angle_beta   90.00
_cell.angle_gamma   90.00
#
_symmetry.space_group_name_H-M   'P 1'
#
loop_
_entity.id
_entity.type
_entity.pdbx_description
1 polymer ?
#
loop_
_entity_poly.entity_id
_entity_poly.type
_entity_poly.pdbx_seq_one_letter_code
_entity_poly.pdbx_strand_id
1 'polypeptide(L)'
;MRNKYQGSTKVKRANLQALRREFEILSMKETETVEEYFSRTLAIAKRMSTQGQRLDQVTVVEKILRSMPARFNYVVCSIEES
;
A
#
# COMPACT_ATOMS: atom_id res chain seq x y z
N MET A 1 13.56 -18.23 -28.06
CA MET A 1 13.64 -17.71 -26.67
C MET A 1 12.46 -16.80 -26.24
N ARG A 2 11.49 -16.44 -27.10
CA ARG A 2 10.46 -15.42 -26.78
C ARG A 2 9.42 -15.84 -25.71
N ASN A 3 9.12 -17.13 -25.57
CA ASN A 3 8.03 -17.60 -24.71
C ASN A 3 8.35 -17.59 -23.20
N LYS A 4 9.61 -17.83 -22.80
CA LYS A 4 10.00 -17.85 -21.38
C LYS A 4 9.89 -16.46 -20.72
N TYR A 5 10.31 -15.42 -21.43
CA TYR A 5 10.23 -14.03 -20.95
C TYR A 5 8.79 -13.50 -20.92
N GLN A 6 7.96 -13.87 -21.88
CA GLN A 6 6.54 -13.47 -21.92
C GLN A 6 5.75 -14.01 -20.72
N GLY A 7 6.07 -15.23 -20.28
CA GLY A 7 5.55 -15.81 -19.03
C GLY A 7 5.95 -14.99 -17.80
N SER A 8 7.23 -14.62 -17.70
CA SER A 8 7.73 -13.76 -16.62
C SER A 8 7.00 -12.40 -16.58
N THR A 9 6.76 -11.77 -17.73
CA THR A 9 6.01 -10.50 -17.80
C THR A 9 4.53 -10.66 -17.42
N LYS A 10 3.88 -11.75 -17.82
CA LYS A 10 2.48 -12.05 -17.41
C LYS A 10 2.38 -12.29 -15.90
N VAL A 11 3.30 -13.06 -15.32
CA VAL A 11 3.37 -13.32 -13.88
C VAL A 11 3.63 -12.04 -13.10
N LYS A 12 4.59 -11.20 -13.53
CA LYS A 12 4.83 -9.88 -12.91
C LYS A 12 3.59 -9.01 -12.90
N ARG A 13 2.84 -8.95 -14.01
CA ARG A 13 1.58 -8.20 -14.08
C ARG A 13 0.50 -8.75 -13.15
N ALA A 14 0.32 -10.08 -13.10
CA ALA A 14 -0.65 -10.70 -12.21
C ALA A 14 -0.32 -10.42 -10.72
N ASN A 15 0.96 -10.54 -10.36
CA ASN A 15 1.43 -10.23 -9.01
C ASN A 15 1.20 -8.75 -8.65
N LEU A 16 1.43 -7.83 -9.59
CA LEU A 16 1.22 -6.41 -9.34
C LEU A 16 -0.27 -6.11 -9.13
N GLN A 17 -1.15 -6.75 -9.90
CA GLN A 17 -2.60 -6.60 -9.72
C GLN A 17 -3.06 -7.16 -8.36
N ALA A 18 -2.49 -8.28 -7.90
CA ALA A 18 -2.77 -8.80 -6.57
C ALA A 18 -2.34 -7.83 -5.47
N LEU A 19 -1.15 -7.22 -5.59
CA LEU A 19 -0.67 -6.20 -4.64
C LEU A 19 -1.52 -4.93 -4.65
N ARG A 20 -1.97 -4.48 -5.83
CA ARG A 20 -2.89 -3.33 -5.95
C ARG A 20 -4.19 -3.60 -5.20
N ARG A 21 -4.79 -4.77 -5.41
CA ARG A 21 -5.97 -5.20 -4.66
C ARG A 21 -5.70 -5.24 -3.16
N GLU A 22 -4.58 -5.82 -2.75
CA GLU A 22 -4.16 -5.89 -1.33
C GLU A 22 -4.06 -4.48 -0.73
N PHE A 23 -3.45 -3.53 -1.44
CA PHE A 23 -3.33 -2.14 -1.03
C PHE A 23 -4.70 -1.41 -1.01
N GLU A 24 -5.56 -1.63 -2.00
CA GLU A 24 -6.89 -1.02 -2.09
C GLU A 24 -7.78 -1.41 -0.90
N ILE A 25 -7.81 -2.70 -0.54
CA ILE A 25 -8.63 -3.21 0.57
C ILE A 25 -7.94 -3.10 1.93
N LEU A 26 -6.67 -2.70 1.98
CA LEU A 26 -5.93 -2.55 3.22
C LEU A 26 -6.63 -1.54 4.13
N SER A 27 -6.90 -1.93 5.37
CA SER A 27 -7.42 -1.06 6.40
C SER A 27 -6.78 -1.38 7.74
N MET A 28 -6.76 -0.38 8.62
CA MET A 28 -6.27 -0.59 9.96
C MET A 28 -7.30 -1.37 10.77
N LYS A 29 -6.85 -2.43 11.46
CA LYS A 29 -7.68 -3.24 12.34
C LYS A 29 -7.95 -2.54 13.67
N GLU A 30 -9.01 -2.96 14.35
CA GLU A 30 -9.36 -2.44 15.68
C GLU A 30 -8.28 -2.73 16.74
N THR A 31 -7.58 -3.87 16.61
CA THR A 31 -6.60 -4.34 17.62
C THR A 31 -5.15 -4.05 17.27
N GLU A 32 -4.87 -3.49 16.09
CA GLU A 32 -3.48 -3.22 15.69
C GLU A 32 -3.05 -1.81 16.10
N THR A 33 -1.75 -1.66 16.33
CA THR A 33 -1.13 -0.36 16.62
C THR A 33 -0.91 0.44 15.34
N VAL A 34 -0.72 1.75 15.48
CA VAL A 34 -0.40 2.64 14.34
C VAL A 34 0.90 2.21 13.66
N GLU A 35 1.91 1.85 14.44
CA GLU A 35 3.21 1.42 13.90
C GLU A 35 3.12 0.12 13.10
N GLU A 36 2.38 -0.87 13.60
CA GLU A 36 2.12 -2.12 12.87
C GLU A 36 1.39 -1.84 11.55
N TYR A 37 0.42 -0.91 11.56
CA TYR A 37 -0.31 -0.55 10.36
C TYR A 37 0.57 0.13 9.32
N PHE A 38 1.37 1.11 9.74
CA PHE A 38 2.32 1.82 8.87
C PHE A 38 3.32 0.83 8.26
N SER A 39 3.89 -0.06 9.08
CA SER A 39 4.85 -1.07 8.64
C SER A 39 4.27 -1.98 7.55
N ARG A 40 3.03 -2.45 7.73
CA ARG A 40 2.32 -3.26 6.73
C ARG A 40 2.06 -2.49 5.44
N THR A 41 1.60 -1.24 5.55
CA THR A 41 1.29 -0.39 4.39
C THR A 41 2.56 -0.11 3.58
N LEU A 42 3.66 0.25 4.25
CA LEU A 42 4.96 0.48 3.62
C LEU A 42 5.53 -0.80 3.00
N ALA A 43 5.34 -1.97 3.62
CA ALA A 43 5.77 -3.24 3.05
C ALA A 43 5.06 -3.54 1.72
N ILE A 44 3.74 -3.30 1.64
CA ILE A 44 2.97 -3.47 0.40
C ILE A 44 3.41 -2.45 -0.66
N ALA A 45 3.53 -1.17 -0.28
CA ALA A 45 3.98 -0.12 -1.19
C ALA A 45 5.38 -0.43 -1.76
N LYS A 46 6.31 -0.89 -0.91
CA LYS A 46 7.65 -1.32 -1.34
C LYS A 46 7.58 -2.49 -2.33
N ARG A 47 6.74 -3.51 -2.07
CA ARG A 47 6.53 -4.65 -2.98
C ARG A 47 5.94 -4.22 -4.33
N MET A 48 5.06 -3.23 -4.35
CA MET A 48 4.53 -2.65 -5.59
C MET A 48 5.62 -1.91 -6.37
N SER A 49 6.43 -1.10 -5.68
CA SER A 49 7.55 -0.36 -6.30
C SER A 49 8.60 -1.29 -6.90
N THR A 50 8.95 -2.40 -6.23
CA THR A 50 9.89 -3.39 -6.79
C THR A 50 9.33 -4.12 -8.03
N GLN A 51 8.01 -4.11 -8.22
CA GLN A 51 7.34 -4.63 -9.43
C GLN A 51 7.16 -3.57 -10.53
N GLY A 52 7.77 -2.39 -10.36
CA GLY A 52 7.80 -1.32 -11.36
C GLY A 52 6.60 -0.36 -11.29
N GLN A 53 5.78 -0.45 -10.24
CA GLN A 53 4.75 0.56 -9.98
C GLN A 53 5.41 1.83 -9.49
N ARG A 54 5.11 2.96 -10.12
CA ARG A 54 5.37 4.27 -9.50
C ARG A 54 4.29 4.52 -8.44
N LEU A 55 4.72 4.66 -7.20
CA LEU A 55 3.90 5.02 -6.05
C LEU A 55 4.47 6.30 -5.46
N ASP A 56 3.67 7.36 -5.51
CA ASP A 56 4.05 8.63 -4.91
C ASP A 56 3.83 8.56 -3.39
N GLN A 57 4.69 9.23 -2.62
CA GLN A 57 4.61 9.22 -1.15
C GLN A 57 3.24 9.73 -0.66
N VAL A 58 2.71 10.76 -1.32
CA VAL A 58 1.38 11.31 -1.06
C VAL A 58 0.30 10.23 -1.15
N THR A 59 0.34 9.36 -2.16
CA THR A 59 -0.63 8.27 -2.30
C THR A 59 -0.58 7.28 -1.13
N VAL A 60 0.62 7.03 -0.59
CA VAL A 60 0.79 6.14 0.57
C VAL A 60 0.25 6.81 1.83
N VAL A 61 0.56 8.09 2.05
CA VAL A 61 0.06 8.86 3.19
C VAL A 61 -1.46 8.98 3.16
N GLU A 62 -2.04 9.40 2.03
CA GLU A 62 -3.50 9.47 1.86
C GLU A 62 -4.17 8.12 2.10
N LYS A 63 -3.57 7.02 1.62
CA LYS A 63 -4.08 5.68 1.87
C LYS A 63 -4.13 5.39 3.36
N ILE A 64 -3.05 5.66 4.10
CA ILE A 64 -2.96 5.44 5.54
C ILE A 64 -4.08 6.23 6.23
N LEU A 65 -4.11 7.55 6.04
CA LEU A 65 -5.07 8.43 6.74
C LEU A 65 -6.53 8.03 6.48
N ARG A 66 -6.89 7.72 5.23
CA ARG A 66 -8.28 7.35 4.85
C ARG A 66 -8.75 6.03 5.46
N SER A 67 -7.83 5.20 5.94
CA SER A 67 -8.10 3.83 6.37
C SER A 67 -7.80 3.58 7.85
N MET A 68 -7.46 4.65 8.59
CA MET A 68 -7.39 4.65 10.04
C MET A 68 -8.80 4.77 10.66
N PRO A 69 -9.08 4.07 11.77
CA PRO A 69 -10.31 4.23 12.53
C PRO A 69 -10.46 5.64 13.10
N ALA A 70 -11.69 6.08 13.31
CA ALA A 70 -12.03 7.43 13.78
C ALA A 70 -11.35 7.82 15.12
N ARG A 71 -10.98 6.83 15.96
CA ARG A 71 -10.22 7.10 17.20
C ARG A 71 -8.85 7.73 16.95
N PHE A 72 -8.32 7.65 15.72
CA PHE A 72 -7.06 8.27 15.31
C PHE A 72 -7.24 9.56 14.50
N ASN A 73 -8.43 10.16 14.49
CA ASN A 73 -8.66 11.43 13.80
C ASN A 73 -7.69 12.54 14.23
N TYR A 74 -7.23 12.53 15.48
CA TYR A 74 -6.22 13.48 15.97
C TYR A 74 -4.89 13.40 15.18
N VAL A 75 -4.50 12.19 14.73
CA VAL A 75 -3.32 11.98 13.89
C VAL A 75 -3.55 12.58 12.51
N VAL A 76 -4.74 12.39 11.94
CA VAL A 76 -5.13 12.94 10.64
C VAL A 76 -5.09 14.47 10.68
N CYS A 77 -5.74 15.10 11.65
CA CYS A 77 -5.75 16.55 11.80
C CYS A 77 -4.32 17.11 11.97
N SER A 78 -3.50 16.48 12.81
CA SER A 78 -2.12 16.95 13.05
C SER A 78 -1.26 16.95 11.78
N ILE A 79 -1.48 15.99 10.86
CA ILE A 79 -0.73 15.90 9.60
C ILE A 79 -1.30 16.87 8.55
N GLU A 80 -2.61 17.09 8.50
CA GLU A 80 -3.23 18.03 7.57
C GLU A 80 -2.98 19.51 7.94
N GLU A 81 -2.78 19.79 9.22
CA GLU A 81 -2.52 21.13 9.76
C GLU A 81 -1.02 21.51 9.80
N SER A 82 -0.12 20.57 9.47
CA SER A 82 1.34 20.78 9.41
C SER A 82 1.82 21.22 8.03
#